data_AF-A0A6A6S333-F1
#
_entry.id   AF-A0A6A6S333-F1
#
_cell.length_a   1.000
_cell.length_b   1.000
_cell.length_c   1.000
_cell.angle_alpha   90.00
_cell.angle_beta   90.00
_cell.angle_gamma   90.00
#
_symmetry.space_group_name_H-M   'P 1'
#
loop_
_entity.id
_entity.type
_entity.pdbx_description
1 polymer ?
#
loop_
_entity_poly.entity_id
_entity_poly.type
_entity_poly.pdbx_seq_one_letter_code
_entity_poly.pdbx_strand_id
1 'polypeptide(L)'
;MSHSSKAILLSLAQFGYGGYGPGSSNPYSGGSGSNSQFGSFLEDGQKKLIAHGVLAALAFVILFPVGSILIRLGSFRGIWLVHGLFQIFAYLVYIAAFGLGIWIVNSIPYVNLLDNYHPIIGIVVFCLLFFQPILGLLHHFQFKKHQRRTIWSHGHLWLGRIVVTLGIINGGLGMLLATETGFFAPSRGQIIAYGVVAGIMWVAWVAASIVGERKRARGLQVTQEPPPYKEQYA
;
A
#
# COMPACT_ATOMS: atom_id res chain seq x y z
N MET A 1 0.38 -22.19 9.48
CA MET A 1 1.77 -22.62 9.16
C MET A 1 2.14 -23.83 10.01
N SER A 2 2.70 -24.90 9.43
CA SER A 2 3.10 -26.11 10.19
C SER A 2 4.39 -25.86 10.98
N HIS A 3 4.64 -26.65 12.04
CA HIS A 3 5.87 -26.55 12.83
C HIS A 3 7.14 -26.73 11.99
N SER A 4 7.10 -27.58 10.95
CA SER A 4 8.24 -27.85 10.08
C SER A 4 8.60 -26.66 9.19
N SER A 5 7.62 -25.92 8.66
CA SER A 5 7.88 -24.73 7.85
C SER A 5 8.49 -23.58 8.67
N LYS A 6 8.09 -23.46 9.95
CA LYS A 6 8.72 -22.51 10.90
C LYS A 6 10.18 -22.84 11.15
N ALA A 7 10.51 -24.12 11.36
CA ALA A 7 11.88 -24.56 11.59
C ALA A 7 12.79 -24.31 10.38
N ILE A 8 12.30 -24.52 9.16
CA ILE A 8 13.04 -24.24 7.91
C ILE A 8 13.28 -22.73 7.75
N LEU A 9 12.28 -21.90 8.01
CA LEU A 9 12.44 -20.44 7.91
C LEU A 9 13.38 -19.89 8.99
N LEU A 10 13.29 -20.42 10.21
CA LEU A 10 14.19 -20.05 11.30
C LEU A 10 15.62 -20.49 11.01
N SER A 11 15.84 -21.68 10.43
CA SER A 11 17.19 -22.12 10.06
C SER A 11 17.75 -21.24 8.93
N LEU A 12 16.97 -20.97 7.88
CA LEU A 12 17.37 -20.04 6.80
C LEU A 12 17.66 -18.63 7.33
N ALA A 13 16.87 -18.14 8.29
CA ALA A 13 17.11 -16.85 8.94
C ALA A 13 18.36 -16.87 9.84
N GLN A 14 18.63 -17.97 10.54
CA GLN A 14 19.83 -18.14 11.37
C GLN A 14 21.12 -18.20 10.53
N PHE A 15 21.08 -18.81 9.35
CA PHE A 15 22.20 -18.78 8.41
C PHE A 15 22.39 -17.41 7.73
N GLY A 16 21.39 -16.52 7.78
CA GLY A 16 21.44 -15.16 7.24
C GLY A 16 21.83 -14.06 8.24
N TYR A 17 21.95 -14.36 9.54
CA TYR A 17 22.32 -13.37 10.56
C TYR A 17 23.84 -13.34 10.79
N GLY A 18 24.58 -12.87 9.78
CA GLY A 18 25.97 -12.45 9.94
C GLY A 18 26.03 -11.08 10.61
N GLY A 19 25.76 -11.03 11.92
CA GLY A 19 25.99 -9.83 12.71
C GLY A 19 27.48 -9.45 12.72
N TYR A 20 27.77 -8.19 12.42
CA TYR A 20 29.09 -7.59 12.61
C TYR A 20 29.48 -7.69 14.10
N GLY A 21 30.36 -8.65 14.43
CA GLY A 21 31.02 -8.78 15.71
C GLY A 21 32.54 -8.87 15.50
N PRO A 22 33.36 -8.30 16.41
CA PRO A 22 34.80 -8.18 16.18
C PRO A 22 35.47 -9.55 16.31
N GLY A 23 36.18 -9.95 15.25
CA GLY A 23 37.29 -10.91 15.23
C GLY A 23 37.14 -12.19 16.06
N SER A 24 36.69 -13.28 15.43
CA SER A 24 37.14 -14.62 15.79
C SER A 24 37.77 -15.29 14.57
N SER A 25 39.09 -15.43 14.57
CA SER A 25 39.83 -16.20 13.56
C SER A 25 39.53 -17.68 13.72
N ASN A 26 38.69 -18.23 12.85
CA ASN A 26 38.45 -19.67 12.75
C ASN A 26 39.53 -20.30 11.84
N PRO A 27 40.34 -21.28 12.30
CA PRO A 27 41.52 -21.76 11.57
C PRO A 27 41.20 -22.78 10.47
N TYR A 28 39.92 -23.00 10.14
CA TYR A 28 39.46 -23.88 9.07
C TYR A 28 38.83 -23.07 7.94
N SER A 29 39.64 -22.27 7.23
CA SER A 29 39.22 -21.53 6.04
C SER A 29 40.01 -22.02 4.81
N GLY A 30 39.65 -23.21 4.34
CA GLY A 30 40.05 -23.73 3.03
C GLY A 30 38.80 -24.01 2.19
N GLY A 31 38.27 -22.99 1.49
CA GLY A 31 37.05 -23.13 0.68
C GLY A 31 36.49 -21.81 0.17
N SER A 32 37.32 -20.99 -0.49
CA SER A 32 36.95 -19.65 -0.97
C SER A 32 36.29 -19.70 -2.36
N GLY A 33 35.02 -20.13 -2.43
CA GLY A 33 34.25 -20.06 -3.69
C GLY A 33 32.74 -20.26 -3.56
N SER A 34 32.28 -21.10 -2.63
CA SER A 34 30.85 -21.40 -2.43
C SER A 34 30.17 -20.49 -1.39
N ASN A 35 30.91 -20.02 -0.38
CA ASN A 35 30.38 -19.15 0.67
C ASN A 35 30.05 -17.73 0.17
N SER A 36 30.77 -17.22 -0.82
CA SER A 36 30.53 -15.90 -1.41
C SER A 36 29.23 -15.87 -2.23
N GLN A 37 28.95 -16.93 -2.98
CA GLN A 37 27.76 -17.03 -3.82
C GLN A 37 26.47 -17.18 -2.98
N PHE A 38 26.51 -18.00 -1.93
CA PHE A 38 25.38 -18.15 -0.99
C PHE A 38 25.11 -16.83 -0.23
N GLY A 39 26.17 -16.16 0.25
CA GLY A 39 26.05 -14.85 0.89
C GLY A 39 25.40 -13.80 -0.01
N SER A 40 25.82 -13.72 -1.29
CA SER A 40 25.22 -12.79 -2.26
C SER A 40 23.74 -13.08 -2.55
N PHE A 41 23.34 -14.36 -2.60
CA PHE A 41 21.93 -14.73 -2.79
C PHE A 41 21.04 -14.29 -1.61
N LEU A 42 21.54 -14.43 -0.38
CA LEU A 42 20.83 -13.99 0.82
C LEU A 42 20.70 -12.46 0.87
N GLU A 43 21.77 -11.74 0.53
CA GLU A 43 21.77 -10.27 0.48
C GLU A 43 20.77 -9.75 -0.57
N ASP A 44 20.74 -10.35 -1.76
CA ASP A 44 19.79 -10.00 -2.82
C ASP A 44 18.34 -10.29 -2.40
N GLY A 45 18.10 -11.40 -1.70
CA GLY A 45 16.79 -11.73 -1.12
C GLY A 45 16.34 -10.69 -0.10
N GLN A 46 17.24 -10.29 0.81
CA GLN A 46 16.98 -9.25 1.81
C GLN A 46 16.62 -7.92 1.16
N LYS A 47 17.42 -7.48 0.18
CA LYS A 47 17.19 -6.22 -0.55
C LYS A 47 15.81 -6.21 -1.22
N LYS A 48 15.43 -7.31 -1.86
CA LYS A 48 14.12 -7.45 -2.52
C LYS A 48 12.96 -7.45 -1.53
N LEU A 49 13.12 -8.09 -0.36
CA LEU A 49 12.10 -8.07 0.69
C LEU A 49 11.92 -6.66 1.28
N ILE A 50 13.02 -5.97 1.58
CA ILE A 50 12.96 -4.58 2.05
C ILE A 50 12.32 -3.69 1.00
N ALA A 51 12.71 -3.83 -0.28
CA ALA A 51 12.12 -3.08 -1.39
C ALA A 51 10.62 -3.35 -1.53
N HIS A 52 10.16 -4.61 -1.40
CA HIS A 52 8.74 -4.95 -1.39
C HIS A 52 7.99 -4.18 -0.29
N GLY A 53 8.48 -4.28 0.96
CA GLY A 53 7.84 -3.62 2.10
C GLY A 53 7.82 -2.10 1.98
N VAL A 54 8.94 -1.48 1.57
CA VAL A 54 9.05 -0.02 1.40
C VAL A 54 8.16 0.48 0.27
N LEU A 55 8.18 -0.16 -0.90
CA LEU A 55 7.36 0.26 -2.04
C LEU A 55 5.86 0.08 -1.75
N ALA A 56 5.47 -1.03 -1.12
CA ALA A 56 4.09 -1.26 -0.72
C ALA A 56 3.61 -0.23 0.32
N ALA A 57 4.44 0.04 1.34
CA ALA A 57 4.15 1.06 2.34
C ALA A 57 4.06 2.45 1.72
N LEU A 58 5.00 2.82 0.84
CA LEU A 58 4.98 4.10 0.14
C LEU A 58 3.70 4.26 -0.68
N ALA A 59 3.29 3.23 -1.42
CA ALA A 59 2.07 3.25 -2.20
C ALA A 59 0.82 3.43 -1.31
N PHE A 60 0.60 2.54 -0.34
CA PHE A 60 -0.65 2.50 0.43
C PHE A 60 -0.74 3.46 1.60
N VAL A 61 0.38 3.74 2.27
CA VAL A 61 0.40 4.66 3.40
C VAL A 61 0.50 6.09 2.92
N ILE A 62 1.23 6.39 1.83
CA ILE A 62 1.49 7.78 1.42
C ILE A 62 0.80 8.13 0.10
N LEU A 63 1.14 7.47 -1.00
CA LEU A 63 0.76 7.93 -2.34
C LEU A 63 -0.75 7.84 -2.59
N PHE A 64 -1.38 6.69 -2.34
CA PHE A 64 -2.82 6.53 -2.53
C PHE A 64 -3.63 7.53 -1.67
N PRO A 65 -3.37 7.64 -0.34
CA PRO A 65 -4.04 8.62 0.51
C PRO A 65 -3.82 10.06 0.06
N VAL A 66 -2.58 10.49 -0.19
CA VAL A 66 -2.28 11.88 -0.58
C VAL A 66 -2.98 12.25 -1.87
N GLY A 67 -2.92 11.41 -2.90
CA GLY A 67 -3.64 11.66 -4.15
C GLY A 67 -5.15 11.77 -3.97
N SER A 68 -5.71 11.03 -3.02
CA SER A 68 -7.14 11.04 -2.69
C SER A 68 -7.53 12.26 -1.83
N ILE A 69 -6.64 12.75 -0.96
CA ILE A 69 -6.84 13.99 -0.18
C ILE A 69 -6.84 15.20 -1.12
N LEU A 70 -5.89 15.27 -2.05
CA LEU A 70 -5.73 16.40 -2.98
C LEU A 70 -7.02 16.70 -3.74
N ILE A 71 -7.69 15.70 -4.31
CA ILE A 71 -8.93 15.89 -5.08
C ILE A 71 -10.14 16.32 -4.23
N ARG A 72 -10.07 16.12 -2.91
CA ARG A 72 -11.15 16.44 -1.97
C ARG A 72 -11.01 17.82 -1.36
N LEU A 73 -9.78 18.25 -1.09
CA LEU A 73 -9.50 19.52 -0.43
C LEU A 73 -9.10 20.62 -1.41
N GLY A 74 -8.41 20.28 -2.50
CA GLY A 74 -7.98 21.23 -3.53
C GLY A 74 -9.12 21.81 -4.35
N SER A 75 -8.94 23.04 -4.85
CA SER A 75 -9.97 23.79 -5.58
C SER A 75 -9.44 24.55 -6.80
N PHE A 76 -8.57 23.93 -7.60
CA PHE A 76 -8.01 24.53 -8.81
C PHE A 76 -8.36 23.75 -10.09
N ARG A 77 -8.26 24.43 -11.25
CA ARG A 77 -8.53 23.84 -12.57
C ARG A 77 -7.52 22.73 -12.86
N GLY A 78 -7.99 21.53 -13.15
CA GLY A 78 -7.12 20.38 -13.45
C GLY A 78 -6.73 19.50 -12.25
N ILE A 79 -7.28 19.76 -11.05
CA ILE A 79 -7.09 18.90 -9.86
C ILE A 79 -7.36 17.41 -10.13
N TRP A 80 -8.30 17.09 -11.02
CA TRP A 80 -8.62 15.71 -11.40
C TRP A 80 -7.50 15.02 -12.20
N LEU A 81 -6.73 15.78 -13.00
CA LEU A 81 -5.56 15.26 -13.72
C LEU A 81 -4.44 14.98 -12.73
N VAL A 82 -4.18 15.91 -11.81
CA VAL A 82 -3.19 15.72 -10.74
C VAL A 82 -3.52 14.48 -9.94
N HIS A 83 -4.79 14.31 -9.55
CA HIS A 83 -5.27 13.09 -8.91
C HIS A 83 -4.99 11.86 -9.78
N GLY A 84 -5.47 11.83 -11.03
CA GLY A 84 -5.31 10.70 -11.93
C GLY A 84 -3.84 10.30 -12.11
N LEU A 85 -2.96 11.25 -12.40
CA LEU A 85 -1.52 11.00 -12.56
C LEU A 85 -0.88 10.47 -11.28
N PHE A 86 -1.22 11.05 -10.13
CA PHE A 86 -0.71 10.58 -8.84
C PHE A 86 -1.17 9.16 -8.51
N GLN A 87 -2.43 8.83 -8.82
CA GLN A 87 -2.98 7.49 -8.63
C GLN A 87 -2.34 6.46 -9.56
N ILE A 88 -2.10 6.81 -10.83
CA ILE A 88 -1.40 5.92 -11.77
C ILE A 88 0.04 5.70 -11.31
N PHE A 89 0.74 6.75 -10.88
CA PHE A 89 2.10 6.60 -10.33
C PHE A 89 2.11 5.69 -9.10
N ALA A 90 1.21 5.91 -8.14
CA ALA A 90 1.06 5.04 -6.97
C ALA A 90 0.79 3.57 -7.34
N TYR A 91 -0.03 3.37 -8.38
CA TYR A 91 -0.34 2.03 -8.88
C TYR A 91 0.87 1.34 -9.51
N LEU A 92 1.68 2.06 -10.30
CA LEU A 92 2.93 1.51 -10.85
C LEU A 92 3.92 1.13 -9.75
N VAL A 93 4.05 1.97 -8.71
CA VAL A 93 4.87 1.66 -7.53
C VAL A 93 4.36 0.39 -6.84
N TYR A 94 3.05 0.23 -6.68
CA TYR A 94 2.49 -0.98 -6.07
C TYR A 94 2.62 -2.22 -6.96
N ILE A 95 2.52 -2.11 -8.29
CA ILE A 95 2.78 -3.22 -9.21
C ILE A 95 4.22 -3.74 -9.01
N ALA A 96 5.21 -2.84 -8.89
CA ALA A 96 6.58 -3.22 -8.61
C ALA A 96 6.71 -3.93 -7.26
N ALA A 97 6.06 -3.39 -6.21
CA ALA A 97 6.01 -4.03 -4.90
C ALA A 97 5.38 -5.43 -4.96
N PHE A 98 4.24 -5.58 -5.62
CA PHE A 98 3.52 -6.84 -5.78
C PHE A 98 4.38 -7.87 -6.55
N GLY A 99 5.04 -7.45 -7.63
CA GLY A 99 5.97 -8.30 -8.38
C GLY A 99 7.12 -8.83 -7.52
N LEU A 100 7.70 -8.00 -6.64
CA LEU A 100 8.69 -8.46 -5.66
C LEU A 100 8.09 -9.46 -4.67
N GLY A 101 6.83 -9.27 -4.24
CA GLY A 101 6.11 -10.22 -3.38
C GLY A 101 5.96 -11.59 -4.04
N ILE A 102 5.56 -11.63 -5.31
CA ILE A 102 5.51 -12.87 -6.10
C ILE A 102 6.90 -13.52 -6.21
N TRP A 103 7.95 -12.73 -6.44
CA TRP A 103 9.31 -13.25 -6.49
C TRP A 103 9.72 -13.91 -5.15
N ILE A 104 9.39 -13.29 -4.01
CA ILE A 104 9.70 -13.82 -2.67
C ILE A 104 9.01 -15.17 -2.45
N VAL A 105 7.71 -15.27 -2.76
CA VAL A 105 6.95 -16.52 -2.62
C VAL A 105 7.57 -17.65 -3.45
N ASN A 106 7.98 -17.35 -4.69
CA ASN A 106 8.61 -18.34 -5.57
C ASN A 106 10.05 -18.69 -5.18
N SER A 107 10.73 -17.82 -4.43
CA SER A 107 12.12 -18.05 -3.99
C SER A 107 12.23 -18.97 -2.77
N ILE A 108 11.11 -19.27 -2.10
CA ILE A 108 11.06 -20.15 -0.93
C ILE A 108 9.99 -21.24 -1.14
N PRO A 109 10.14 -22.11 -2.15
CA PRO A 109 9.06 -23.03 -2.58
C PRO A 109 8.70 -24.08 -1.54
N TYR A 110 9.57 -24.34 -0.57
CA TYR A 110 9.34 -25.31 0.51
C TYR A 110 8.48 -24.76 1.65
N VAL A 111 8.07 -23.49 1.57
CA VAL A 111 7.24 -22.81 2.57
C VAL A 111 5.98 -22.28 1.89
N ASN A 112 4.81 -22.73 2.36
CA ASN A 112 3.52 -22.25 1.87
C ASN A 112 3.22 -20.84 2.43
N LEU A 113 3.90 -19.82 1.89
CA LEU A 113 3.68 -18.42 2.23
C LEU A 113 2.25 -17.98 1.86
N LEU A 114 1.68 -18.56 0.80
CA LEU A 114 0.35 -18.21 0.29
C LEU A 114 -0.81 -18.59 1.22
N ASP A 115 -0.59 -19.43 2.23
CA ASP A 115 -1.63 -19.76 3.24
C ASP A 115 -1.77 -18.68 4.32
N ASN A 116 -0.95 -17.63 4.27
CA ASN A 116 -1.00 -16.53 5.23
C ASN A 116 -1.93 -15.41 4.78
N TYR A 117 -2.51 -14.70 5.74
CA TYR A 117 -3.44 -13.60 5.47
C TYR A 117 -2.84 -12.51 4.58
N HIS A 118 -1.56 -12.16 4.77
CA HIS A 118 -0.92 -11.06 4.04
C HIS A 118 -0.86 -11.28 2.51
N PRO A 119 -0.33 -12.40 1.97
CA PRO A 119 -0.36 -12.64 0.54
C PRO A 119 -1.77 -12.75 -0.04
N ILE A 120 -2.70 -13.41 0.67
CA ILE A 120 -4.09 -13.56 0.21
C ILE A 120 -4.77 -12.20 0.08
N ILE A 121 -4.71 -11.38 1.13
CA ILE A 121 -5.28 -10.02 1.12
C ILE A 121 -4.57 -9.15 0.09
N GLY A 122 -3.24 -9.26 -0.03
CA GLY A 122 -2.46 -8.53 -1.02
C GLY A 122 -2.88 -8.80 -2.47
N ILE A 123 -3.14 -10.08 -2.81
CA ILE A 123 -3.67 -10.49 -4.12
C ILE A 123 -5.07 -9.91 -4.35
N VAL A 124 -5.96 -10.03 -3.37
CA VAL A 124 -7.32 -9.46 -3.46
C VAL A 124 -7.26 -7.94 -3.69
N VAL A 125 -6.45 -7.23 -2.89
CA VAL A 125 -6.23 -5.78 -3.01
C VAL A 125 -5.69 -5.43 -4.41
N PHE A 126 -4.72 -6.19 -4.93
CA PHE A 126 -4.17 -5.98 -6.27
C PHE A 126 -5.24 -6.13 -7.36
N CYS A 127 -6.03 -7.21 -7.31
CA CYS A 127 -7.13 -7.43 -8.25
C CYS A 127 -8.21 -6.34 -8.18
N LEU A 128 -8.59 -5.90 -6.97
CA LEU A 128 -9.57 -4.83 -6.80
C LEU A 128 -9.04 -3.47 -7.30
N LEU A 129 -7.75 -3.19 -7.08
CA LEU A 129 -7.09 -1.97 -7.51
C LEU A 129 -6.99 -1.86 -9.04
N PHE A 130 -6.90 -2.98 -9.77
CA PHE A 130 -6.96 -2.99 -11.24
C PHE A 130 -8.23 -2.33 -11.79
N PHE A 131 -9.37 -2.48 -11.10
CA PHE A 131 -10.63 -1.86 -11.52
C PHE A 131 -10.72 -0.37 -11.19
N GLN A 132 -9.88 0.16 -10.28
CA GLN A 132 -9.95 1.56 -9.84
C GLN A 132 -9.76 2.59 -10.96
N PRO A 133 -8.73 2.49 -11.84
CA PRO A 133 -8.56 3.41 -12.96
C PRO A 133 -9.73 3.38 -13.94
N ILE A 134 -10.25 2.18 -14.24
CA ILE A 134 -11.40 2.00 -15.15
C ILE A 134 -12.63 2.72 -14.58
N LEU A 135 -12.95 2.44 -13.31
CA LEU A 135 -14.06 3.09 -12.61
C LEU A 135 -13.84 4.61 -12.46
N GLY A 136 -12.60 5.05 -12.29
CA GLY A 136 -12.23 6.46 -12.22
C GLY A 136 -12.49 7.22 -13.53
N LEU A 137 -12.12 6.63 -14.67
CA LEU A 137 -12.41 7.18 -16.00
C LEU A 137 -13.92 7.23 -16.27
N LEU A 138 -14.63 6.13 -16.02
CA LEU A 138 -16.09 6.09 -16.15
C LEU A 138 -16.77 7.12 -15.24
N HIS A 139 -16.33 7.21 -13.99
CA HIS A 139 -16.80 8.23 -13.05
C HIS A 139 -16.58 9.64 -13.61
N HIS A 140 -15.40 9.95 -14.12
CA HIS A 140 -15.07 11.27 -14.64
C HIS A 140 -15.95 11.64 -15.85
N PHE A 141 -16.07 10.76 -16.84
CA PHE A 141 -16.91 11.01 -18.02
C PHE A 141 -18.38 11.22 -17.66
N GLN A 142 -18.92 10.37 -16.79
CA GLN A 142 -20.30 10.45 -16.34
C GLN A 142 -20.57 11.69 -15.49
N PHE A 143 -19.62 12.06 -14.62
CA PHE A 143 -19.73 13.27 -13.80
C PHE A 143 -19.66 14.53 -14.66
N LYS A 144 -18.79 14.57 -15.68
CA LYS A 144 -18.73 15.68 -16.63
C LYS A 144 -20.04 15.85 -17.40
N LYS A 145 -20.69 14.73 -17.79
CA LYS A 145 -21.95 14.73 -18.54
C LYS A 145 -23.17 15.10 -17.69
N HIS A 146 -23.28 14.54 -16.48
CA HIS A 146 -24.49 14.64 -15.68
C HIS A 146 -24.42 15.60 -14.49
N GLN A 147 -23.22 16.10 -14.15
CA GLN A 147 -22.97 16.99 -12.99
C GLN A 147 -23.50 16.44 -11.65
N ARG A 148 -23.76 15.13 -11.56
CA ARG A 148 -24.26 14.42 -10.36
C ARG A 148 -23.57 13.08 -10.19
N ARG A 149 -23.65 12.51 -8.98
CA ARG A 149 -23.12 11.16 -8.71
C ARG A 149 -23.94 10.12 -9.49
N THR A 150 -23.25 9.23 -10.19
CA THR A 150 -23.83 8.05 -10.84
C THR A 150 -23.47 6.79 -10.05
N ILE A 151 -24.00 5.64 -10.45
CA ILE A 151 -23.60 4.33 -9.87
C ILE A 151 -22.07 4.14 -9.93
N TRP A 152 -21.45 4.52 -11.05
CA TRP A 152 -19.99 4.46 -11.24
C TRP A 152 -19.23 5.35 -10.27
N SER A 153 -19.79 6.52 -9.93
CA SER A 153 -19.22 7.40 -8.91
C SER A 153 -19.17 6.72 -7.54
N HIS A 154 -20.25 6.03 -7.15
CA HIS A 154 -20.30 5.33 -5.86
C HIS A 154 -19.36 4.13 -5.84
N GLY A 155 -19.34 3.34 -6.93
CA GLY A 155 -18.42 2.22 -7.10
C GLY A 155 -16.95 2.66 -6.94
N HIS A 156 -16.53 3.69 -7.68
CA HIS A 156 -15.16 4.21 -7.59
C HIS A 156 -14.78 4.64 -6.16
N LEU A 157 -15.65 5.43 -5.51
CA LEU A 157 -15.40 5.96 -4.16
C LEU A 157 -15.33 4.86 -3.09
N TRP A 158 -16.32 3.97 -3.04
CA TRP A 158 -16.39 2.93 -2.01
C TRP A 158 -15.33 1.88 -2.19
N LEU A 159 -15.10 1.43 -3.43
CA LEU A 159 -14.02 0.49 -3.72
C LEU A 159 -12.67 1.12 -3.36
N GLY A 160 -12.46 2.41 -3.65
CA GLY A 160 -11.21 3.09 -3.31
C GLY A 160 -11.00 3.17 -1.80
N ARG A 161 -12.07 3.41 -1.02
CA ARG A 161 -12.00 3.44 0.44
C ARG A 161 -11.66 2.08 1.04
N ILE A 162 -12.28 1.02 0.54
CA ILE A 162 -12.04 -0.36 0.96
C ILE A 162 -10.59 -0.74 0.64
N VAL A 163 -10.15 -0.52 -0.60
CA VAL A 163 -8.83 -0.91 -1.08
C VAL A 163 -7.70 -0.19 -0.33
N VAL A 164 -7.82 1.12 -0.09
CA VAL A 164 -6.81 1.87 0.69
C VAL A 164 -6.72 1.37 2.13
N THR A 165 -7.87 1.16 2.78
CA THR A 165 -7.90 0.67 4.16
C THR A 165 -7.33 -0.74 4.28
N LEU A 166 -7.75 -1.64 3.39
CA LEU A 166 -7.22 -3.01 3.35
C LEU A 166 -5.73 -3.03 3.04
N GLY A 167 -5.22 -2.18 2.15
CA GLY A 167 -3.80 -2.14 1.84
C GLY A 167 -2.93 -1.66 3.01
N ILE A 168 -3.42 -0.68 3.80
CA ILE A 168 -2.73 -0.26 5.04
C ILE A 168 -2.73 -1.38 6.08
N ILE A 169 -3.88 -2.04 6.30
CA ILE A 169 -3.95 -3.21 7.20
C ILE A 169 -3.00 -4.31 6.70
N ASN A 170 -2.99 -4.55 5.38
CA ASN A 170 -2.16 -5.58 4.77
C ASN A 170 -0.66 -5.32 4.95
N GLY A 171 -0.20 -4.07 4.91
CA GLY A 171 1.20 -3.75 5.20
C GLY A 171 1.59 -4.06 6.65
N GLY A 172 0.68 -3.81 7.61
CA GLY A 172 0.83 -4.26 9.00
C GLY A 172 0.93 -5.78 9.12
N LEU A 173 0.04 -6.51 8.43
CA LEU A 173 0.09 -7.98 8.37
C LEU A 173 1.37 -8.52 7.72
N GLY A 174 1.96 -7.78 6.76
CA GLY A 174 3.23 -8.14 6.13
C GLY A 174 4.40 -8.08 7.12
N MET A 175 4.44 -7.06 7.99
CA MET A 175 5.43 -6.98 9.06
C MET A 175 5.22 -8.06 10.13
N LEU A 176 3.97 -8.38 10.45
CA LEU A 176 3.64 -9.48 11.35
C LEU A 176 4.16 -10.80 10.77
N LEU A 177 3.88 -11.06 9.49
CA LEU A 177 4.37 -12.26 8.80
C LEU A 177 5.90 -12.34 8.80
N ALA A 178 6.60 -11.24 8.51
CA ALA A 178 8.07 -11.19 8.58
C ALA A 178 8.61 -11.46 10.00
N THR A 179 7.89 -10.99 11.03
CA THR A 179 8.24 -11.25 12.43
C THR A 179 8.02 -12.72 12.82
N GLU A 180 6.88 -13.31 12.47
CA GLU A 180 6.54 -14.70 12.81
C GLU A 180 7.38 -15.73 12.06
N THR A 181 7.79 -15.40 10.84
CA THR A 181 8.66 -16.25 10.01
C THR A 181 10.13 -16.12 10.40
N GLY A 182 10.51 -15.04 11.07
CA GLY A 182 11.92 -14.69 11.35
C GLY A 182 12.70 -14.27 10.11
N PHE A 183 12.08 -14.32 8.92
CA PHE A 183 12.72 -14.01 7.65
C PHE A 183 12.82 -12.49 7.49
N PHE A 184 14.01 -11.95 7.78
CA PHE A 184 14.29 -10.50 7.79
C PHE A 184 13.28 -9.72 8.65
N ALA A 185 13.09 -10.21 9.88
CA ALA A 185 12.14 -9.63 10.82
C ALA A 185 12.41 -8.13 11.04
N PRO A 186 11.40 -7.26 10.88
CA PRO A 186 11.57 -5.84 11.12
C PRO A 186 11.86 -5.58 12.60
N SER A 187 12.70 -4.59 12.86
CA SER A 187 12.93 -4.09 14.22
C SER A 187 11.65 -3.53 14.83
N ARG A 188 11.55 -3.53 16.17
CA ARG A 188 10.43 -2.91 16.89
C ARG A 188 10.24 -1.44 16.47
N GLY A 189 11.34 -0.72 16.22
CA GLY A 189 11.30 0.67 15.75
C GLY A 189 10.61 0.81 14.39
N GLN A 190 10.89 -0.10 13.43
CA GLN A 190 10.24 -0.10 12.12
C GLN A 190 8.74 -0.39 12.21
N ILE A 191 8.34 -1.36 13.05
CA ILE A 191 6.93 -1.69 13.29
C ILE A 191 6.19 -0.49 13.88
N ILE A 192 6.76 0.15 14.91
CA ILE A 192 6.19 1.34 15.54
C ILE A 192 6.10 2.50 14.54
N ALA A 193 7.18 2.76 13.80
CA ALA A 193 7.21 3.85 12.83
C ALA A 193 6.14 3.67 11.75
N TYR A 194 6.01 2.46 11.19
CA TYR A 194 4.94 2.16 10.24
C TYR A 194 3.56 2.38 10.87
N GLY A 195 3.31 1.82 12.05
CA GLY A 195 2.01 1.90 12.72
C GLY A 195 1.58 3.35 13.00
N VAL A 196 2.50 4.18 13.50
CA VAL A 196 2.23 5.60 13.78
C VAL A 196 1.95 6.38 12.50
N VAL A 197 2.82 6.25 11.48
CA VAL A 197 2.66 6.98 10.21
C VAL A 197 1.39 6.54 9.48
N ALA A 198 1.13 5.24 9.42
CA ALA A 198 -0.06 4.68 8.82
C ALA A 198 -1.34 5.11 9.54
N GLY A 199 -1.35 5.09 10.88
CA GLY A 199 -2.49 5.54 11.68
C GLY A 199 -2.80 7.02 11.47
N ILE A 200 -1.79 7.89 11.57
CA ILE A 200 -1.96 9.34 11.36
C ILE A 200 -2.49 9.61 9.94
N MET A 201 -1.87 9.01 8.93
CA MET A 201 -2.27 9.25 7.54
C MET A 201 -3.67 8.69 7.24
N TRP A 202 -4.03 7.53 7.79
CA TRP A 202 -5.37 6.99 7.62
C TRP A 202 -6.43 7.91 8.25
N VAL A 203 -6.19 8.41 9.47
CA VAL A 203 -7.09 9.37 10.12
C VAL A 203 -7.21 10.66 9.31
N ALA A 204 -6.09 11.21 8.83
CA ALA A 204 -6.09 12.41 7.99
C ALA A 204 -6.88 12.20 6.69
N TRP A 205 -6.70 11.05 6.04
CA TRP A 205 -7.40 10.70 4.81
C TRP A 205 -8.91 10.45 5.04
N VAL A 206 -9.30 9.84 6.16
CA VAL A 206 -10.71 9.69 6.56
C VAL A 206 -11.34 11.06 6.83
N ALA A 207 -10.65 11.93 7.60
CA ALA A 207 -11.12 13.28 7.88
C ALA A 207 -11.31 14.09 6.59
N ALA A 208 -10.32 14.06 5.68
CA ALA A 208 -10.41 14.71 4.37
C ALA A 208 -11.54 14.11 3.51
N SER A 209 -11.79 12.80 3.62
CA SER A 209 -12.92 12.14 2.97
C SER A 209 -14.26 12.68 3.46
N ILE A 210 -14.44 12.84 4.77
CA ILE A 210 -15.66 13.37 5.37
C ILE A 210 -15.84 14.85 5.02
N VAL A 211 -14.79 15.68 5.19
CA VAL A 211 -14.82 17.11 4.87
C VAL A 211 -15.12 17.33 3.39
N GLY A 212 -14.50 16.55 2.50
CA GLY A 212 -14.73 16.63 1.06
C GLY A 212 -16.18 16.31 0.66
N GLU A 213 -16.81 15.30 1.27
CA GLU A 213 -18.23 15.01 1.00
C GLU A 213 -19.15 16.11 1.58
N ARG A 214 -18.86 16.63 2.78
CA ARG A 214 -19.63 17.73 3.39
C ARG A 214 -19.57 19.02 2.57
N LYS A 215 -18.38 19.40 2.08
CA LYS A 215 -18.19 20.59 1.22
C LYS A 215 -19.01 20.47 -0.07
N ARG A 216 -19.07 19.27 -0.67
CA ARG A 216 -19.85 19.02 -1.88
C ARG A 216 -21.36 19.07 -1.61
N ALA A 217 -21.83 18.49 -0.51
CA ALA A 217 -23.24 18.53 -0.13
C ALA A 217 -23.74 19.98 0.05
N ARG A 218 -22.95 20.84 0.72
CA ARG A 218 -23.27 22.27 0.87
C ARG A 218 -23.34 23.01 -0.47
N GLY A 219 -22.40 22.74 -1.40
CA GLY A 219 -22.43 23.37 -2.72
C GLY A 219 -23.66 23.02 -3.55
N LEU A 220 -24.20 21.81 -3.39
CA LEU A 220 -25.45 21.39 -4.05
C LEU A 220 -26.67 22.12 -3.46
N GLN A 221 -26.74 22.30 -2.15
CA GLN A 221 -27.82 23.04 -1.49
C GLN A 221 -27.88 24.51 -1.95
N VAL A 222 -26.73 25.19 -1.99
CA VAL A 222 -26.65 26.59 -2.47
C VAL A 222 -27.12 26.75 -3.92
N THR A 223 -26.92 25.74 -4.76
CA THR A 223 -27.38 25.79 -6.17
C THR A 223 -28.89 25.57 -6.31
N GLN A 224 -29.55 25.00 -5.28
CA GLN A 224 -30.99 24.71 -5.29
C GLN A 224 -31.83 25.83 -4.65
N GLU A 225 -31.24 26.70 -3.83
CA GLU A 225 -31.95 27.86 -3.28
C GLU A 225 -32.16 28.93 -4.37
N PRO A 226 -33.39 29.43 -4.58
CA PRO A 226 -33.63 30.53 -5.50
C PRO A 226 -32.87 31.79 -5.02
N PRO A 227 -32.29 32.60 -5.92
CA PRO A 227 -31.60 33.82 -5.52
C PRO A 227 -32.55 34.70 -4.69
N PRO A 228 -32.06 35.38 -3.63
CA PRO A 228 -32.88 36.32 -2.89
C PRO A 228 -33.36 37.37 -3.88
N TYR A 229 -34.65 37.35 -4.18
CA TYR A 229 -35.23 38.26 -5.12
C TYR A 229 -35.11 39.68 -4.55
N LYS A 230 -34.68 40.62 -5.39
CA LYS A 230 -34.71 42.05 -5.06
C LYS A 230 -36.17 42.48 -4.98
N GLU A 231 -36.75 42.42 -3.79
CA GLU A 231 -38.06 42.99 -3.44
C GLU A 231 -37.97 44.52 -3.31
N GLN A 232 -37.38 45.22 -4.29
CA GLN A 232 -37.05 46.65 -4.17
C GLN A 232 -37.58 47.54 -5.30
N TYR A 233 -38.58 47.09 -6.07
CA TYR A 233 -39.30 47.94 -7.02
C TYR A 233 -40.80 47.59 -7.09
N ALA A 234 -41.49 47.64 -5.94
CA ALA A 234 -42.94 47.77 -5.87
C ALA A 234 -43.27 49.12 -5.23
#